data_AF-A0AA38L9R8-F1
#
_entry.id   AF-A0AA38L9R8-F1
#
_cell.length_a   1.000
_cell.length_b   1.000
_cell.length_c   1.000
_cell.angle_alpha   90.00
_cell.angle_beta   90.00
_cell.angle_gamma   90.00
#
_symmetry.space_group_name_H-M   'P 1'
#
loop_
_entity.id
_entity.type
_entity.pdbx_description
1 polymer ?
#
loop_
_entity_poly.entity_id
_entity_poly.type
_entity_poly.pdbx_seq_one_letter_code
_entity_poly.pdbx_strand_id
1 'polypeptide(L)'
;LSDLCQPFHYLLKKDVSFKWDDECHKAFDALKQYLLQPPVLIPPKEDQPFYLYISATNHSLGVMHAHRDEQHREQAVYYISHTLLDYET
;
A
#
# COMPACT_ATOMS: atom_id res chain seq x y z
N LEU A 1 -0.77 -3.04 0.24
CA LEU A 1 -0.21 -2.87 1.61
C LEU A 1 -1.29 -2.99 2.67
N SER A 2 -2.43 -2.32 2.52
CA SER A 2 -3.56 -2.45 3.44
C SER A 2 -3.94 -3.91 3.72
N ASP A 3 -4.13 -4.72 2.66
CA ASP A 3 -4.48 -6.15 2.80
C ASP A 3 -3.41 -6.97 3.56
N LEU A 4 -2.12 -6.64 3.36
CA LEU A 4 -1.02 -7.28 4.06
C LEU A 4 -1.02 -6.96 5.55
N CYS A 5 -1.50 -5.77 5.91
CA CYS A 5 -1.57 -5.32 7.29
C CYS A 5 -2.87 -5.73 7.99
N GLN A 6 -3.88 -6.18 7.24
CA GLN A 6 -5.22 -6.44 7.76
C GLN A 6 -5.25 -7.38 8.98
N PRO A 7 -4.46 -8.48 9.05
CA PRO A 7 -4.52 -9.40 10.18
C PRO A 7 -4.18 -8.75 11.52
N PHE A 8 -3.11 -7.96 11.57
CA PHE A 8 -2.70 -7.28 12.81
C PHE A 8 -3.31 -5.88 12.98
N HIS A 9 -3.82 -5.26 11.91
CA HIS A 9 -4.56 -3.99 12.01
C HIS A 9 -5.87 -4.18 12.78
N TYR A 10 -6.53 -5.33 12.65
CA TYR A 10 -7.73 -5.67 13.41
C TYR A 10 -7.49 -5.63 14.93
N LEU A 11 -6.31 -6.06 15.39
CA LEU A 11 -5.94 -6.07 16.81
C LEU A 11 -5.81 -4.66 17.42
N LEU A 12 -5.72 -3.62 16.59
CA LEU A 12 -5.65 -2.22 17.03
C LEU A 12 -7.04 -1.62 17.28
N LYS A 13 -8.12 -2.32 16.90
CA LYS A 13 -9.49 -1.86 17.13
C LYS A 13 -9.82 -1.89 18.62
N LYS A 14 -10.64 -0.93 19.05
CA LYS A 14 -11.15 -0.89 20.43
C LYS A 14 -11.96 -2.16 20.73
N ASP A 15 -11.90 -2.62 21.97
CA ASP A 15 -12.68 -3.75 22.49
C ASP A 15 -12.38 -5.11 21.80
N VAL A 16 -11.25 -5.22 21.09
CA VAL A 16 -10.72 -6.48 20.58
C VAL A 16 -9.69 -7.05 21.56
N SER A 17 -9.80 -8.35 21.85
CA SER A 17 -8.79 -9.06 22.62
C SER A 17 -7.50 -9.14 21.81
N PHE A 18 -6.41 -8.57 22.34
CA PHE A 18 -5.11 -8.64 21.71
C PHE A 18 -4.57 -10.07 21.75
N LYS A 19 -4.79 -10.81 20.65
CA LYS A 19 -4.25 -12.14 20.44
C LYS A 19 -3.39 -12.12 19.18
N TRP A 20 -2.09 -12.05 19.39
CA TRP A 20 -1.12 -12.15 18.31
C TRP A 20 -0.94 -13.62 17.93
N ASP A 21 -1.54 -14.04 16.82
CA ASP A 21 -1.47 -15.40 16.31
C ASP A 21 -0.46 -15.56 15.16
N ASP A 22 -0.36 -16.77 14.63
CA ASP A 22 0.56 -17.10 13.54
C ASP A 22 0.24 -16.33 12.25
N GLU A 23 -1.02 -15.98 12.01
CA GLU A 23 -1.44 -15.21 10.85
C GLU A 23 -0.96 -13.76 10.97
N CYS A 24 -1.13 -13.16 12.15
CA CYS A 24 -0.58 -11.83 12.47
C CYS A 24 0.95 -11.81 12.32
N HIS A 25 1.64 -12.85 12.79
CA HIS A 25 3.09 -12.94 12.69
C HIS A 25 3.57 -13.04 11.24
N LYS A 26 2.97 -13.94 10.44
CA LYS A 26 3.28 -14.09 9.01
C LYS A 26 3.05 -12.80 8.23
N ALA A 27 1.92 -12.14 8.48
CA ALA A 27 1.58 -10.87 7.85
C ALA A 27 2.60 -9.77 8.19
N PHE A 28 3.02 -9.67 9.45
CA PHE A 28 4.02 -8.69 9.88
C PHE A 28 5.41 -8.96 9.28
N ASP A 29 5.83 -10.21 9.21
CA ASP A 29 7.12 -10.56 8.59
C ASP A 29 7.12 -10.32 7.08
N ALA A 30 6.01 -10.62 6.39
CA ALA A 30 5.85 -10.26 4.99
C ALA A 30 5.89 -8.75 4.77
N LEU A 31 5.31 -7.95 5.68
CA LEU A 31 5.44 -6.49 5.63
C LEU A 31 6.91 -6.04 5.80
N LYS A 32 7.65 -6.61 6.75
CA LYS A 32 9.09 -6.32 6.90
C LYS A 32 9.84 -6.62 5.61
N GLN A 33 9.64 -7.80 5.02
CA GLN A 33 10.32 -8.19 3.78
C GLN A 33 10.02 -7.24 2.64
N TYR A 34 8.76 -6.81 2.50
CA TYR A 34 8.39 -5.78 1.53
C TYR A 34 9.14 -4.46 1.77
N LEU A 35 9.20 -3.99 3.02
CA LEU A 35 9.85 -2.73 3.38
C LEU A 35 11.38 -2.78 3.28
N LEU A 36 11.98 -3.97 3.33
CA LEU A 36 13.42 -4.17 3.09
C LEU A 36 13.81 -4.02 1.61
N GLN A 37 12.84 -4.09 0.70
CA GLN A 37 13.04 -3.92 -0.74
C GLN A 37 12.13 -2.79 -1.25
N PRO A 38 12.34 -1.55 -0.78
CA PRO A 38 11.50 -0.45 -1.23
C PRO A 38 11.69 -0.24 -2.74
N PRO A 39 10.61 -0.06 -3.51
CA PRO A 39 10.74 0.33 -4.91
C PRO A 39 11.49 1.66 -5.00
N VAL A 40 12.39 1.78 -5.97
CA VAL A 40 13.13 3.02 -6.20
C VAL A 40 12.13 4.08 -6.67
N LEU A 41 11.91 5.08 -5.82
CA LEU A 41 11.11 6.25 -6.16
C LEU A 41 11.99 7.33 -6.76
N ILE A 42 11.44 8.04 -7.74
CA ILE A 42 12.05 9.25 -8.28
C ILE A 42 11.34 10.50 -7.74
N PRO A 43 12.05 11.64 -7.63
CA PRO A 43 11.40 12.89 -7.28
C PRO A 43 10.38 13.29 -8.38
N PRO A 44 9.25 13.91 -8.00
CA PRO A 44 8.29 14.46 -8.97
C PRO A 44 8.98 15.55 -9.81
N LYS A 45 8.65 15.59 -11.11
CA LYS A 45 9.10 16.63 -12.03
C LYS A 45 7.91 17.47 -12.46
N GLU A 46 7.96 18.77 -12.20
CA GLU A 46 6.84 19.69 -12.42
C GLU A 46 6.45 19.83 -13.91
N ASP A 47 7.39 19.57 -14.81
CA ASP A 47 7.24 19.71 -16.26
C ASP A 47 6.86 18.39 -16.97
N GLN A 48 6.61 17.31 -16.22
CA GLN A 48 6.28 16.00 -16.78
C GLN A 48 4.85 15.58 -16.43
N PRO A 49 4.09 14.98 -17.38
CA PRO A 49 2.79 14.43 -17.07
C PRO A 49 2.91 13.27 -16.08
N PHE A 50 1.91 13.16 -15.21
CA PHE A 50 1.76 12.02 -14.31
C PHE A 50 0.89 10.95 -14.96
N TYR A 51 1.31 9.70 -14.80
CA TYR A 51 0.51 8.51 -15.07
C TYR A 51 -0.01 7.96 -13.75
N LEU A 52 -1.31 7.70 -13.71
CA LEU A 52 -2.02 7.24 -12.52
C LEU A 52 -2.42 5.77 -12.72
N TYR A 53 -1.87 4.90 -11.87
CA TYR A 53 -2.25 3.50 -11.82
C TYR A 53 -3.08 3.25 -10.57
N ILE A 54 -4.30 2.78 -10.73
CA ILE A 54 -5.22 2.50 -9.64
C ILE A 54 -5.50 0.99 -9.61
N SER A 55 -5.38 0.40 -8.44
CA SER A 55 -5.81 -0.96 -8.14
C SER A 55 -6.73 -0.93 -6.93
N ALA A 56 -7.84 -1.65 -6.99
CA ALA A 56 -8.81 -1.70 -5.90
C ALA A 56 -9.14 -3.15 -5.56
N THR A 57 -9.29 -3.42 -4.27
CA THR A 57 -9.89 -4.63 -3.71
C THR A 57 -11.15 -4.22 -2.93
N ASN A 58 -11.91 -5.20 -2.42
CA ASN A 58 -13.09 -4.91 -1.62
C ASN A 58 -12.77 -4.15 -0.32
N HIS A 59 -11.51 -4.19 0.13
CA HIS A 59 -11.10 -3.63 1.42
C HIS A 59 -10.08 -2.49 1.28
N SER A 60 -9.52 -2.28 0.09
CA SER A 60 -8.49 -1.26 -0.09
C SER A 60 -8.40 -0.69 -1.49
N LEU A 61 -7.84 0.52 -1.56
CA LEU A 61 -7.46 1.21 -2.77
C LEU A 61 -5.95 1.44 -2.75
N GLY A 62 -5.28 1.02 -3.81
CA GLY A 62 -3.88 1.31 -4.08
C GLY A 62 -3.77 2.23 -5.30
N VAL A 63 -2.91 3.23 -5.20
CA VAL A 63 -2.64 4.18 -6.27
C VAL A 63 -1.13 4.35 -6.40
N MET A 64 -0.62 4.31 -7.63
CA MET A 64 0.77 4.64 -7.96
C MET A 64 0.79 5.81 -8.93
N HIS A 65 1.57 6.84 -8.59
CA HIS A 65 1.94 7.92 -9.49
C HIS A 65 3.26 7.57 -10.17
N ALA A 66 3.33 7.72 -11.49
CA ALA A 66 4.54 7.47 -12.26
C ALA A 66 4.80 8.58 -13.29
N HIS A 67 6.07 8.81 -13.61
CA HIS A 67 6.50 9.52 -14.81
C HIS A 67 7.00 8.54 -15.86
N ARG A 68 7.11 8.99 -17.11
CA ARG A 68 7.92 8.30 -18.12
C ARG A 68 9.22 9.04 -18.34
N ASP A 69 10.31 8.29 -18.38
CA ASP A 69 11.59 8.83 -18.83
C ASP A 69 11.65 8.99 -20.35
N GLU A 70 12.76 9.52 -20.85
CA GLU A 70 13.03 9.73 -22.28
C GLU A 70 13.02 8.43 -23.10
N GLN A 71 13.14 7.27 -22.43
CA GLN A 71 13.12 5.94 -23.02
C GLN A 71 11.74 5.28 -22.90
N HIS A 72 10.71 6.06 -22.53
CA HIS A 72 9.33 5.61 -22.29
C HIS A 72 9.17 4.56 -21.18
N ARG A 73 10.13 4.47 -20.26
CA ARG A 73 10.04 3.58 -19.10
C ARG A 73 9.32 4.28 -17.96
N GLU A 74 8.46 3.54 -17.27
CA GLU A 74 7.68 4.08 -16.17
C GLU A 74 8.47 4.05 -14.87
N GLN A 75 8.54 5.20 -14.21
CA GLN A 75 9.28 5.40 -12.97
C GLN A 75 8.30 5.87 -11.90
N ALA A 76 8.16 5.08 -10.84
CA ALA A 76 7.27 5.41 -9.74
C ALA A 76 7.77 6.65 -8.98
N VAL A 77 6.85 7.57 -8.71
CA VAL A 77 7.08 8.80 -7.94
C VAL A 77 6.55 8.64 -6.52
N TYR A 78 5.34 8.09 -6.39
CA TYR A 78 4.68 7.92 -5.09
C TYR A 78 3.66 6.77 -5.12
N TYR A 79 3.44 6.15 -3.96
CA TYR A 79 2.38 5.15 -3.73
C TYR A 79 1.42 5.61 -2.64
N ILE A 80 0.13 5.77 -2.96
CA ILE A 80 -0.93 5.97 -1.97
C ILE A 80 -1.61 4.62 -1.74
N SER A 81 -1.83 4.24 -0.49
CA SER A 81 -2.73 3.13 -0.16
C SER A 81 -3.72 3.60 0.89
N HIS A 82 -5.00 3.31 0.65
CA HIS A 82 -6.09 3.66 1.55
C HIS A 82 -6.91 2.40 1.86
N THR A 83 -7.28 2.21 3.11
CA THR A 83 -8.21 1.16 3.52
C THR A 83 -9.62 1.69 3.34
N LEU A 84 -10.48 0.94 2.67
CA LEU A 84 -11.90 1.27 2.54
C LEU A 84 -12.61 0.83 3.82
N LEU A 85 -13.39 1.72 4.40
CA LEU A 85 -14.32 1.38 5.48
C LEU A 85 -15.53 0.69 4.87
N ASP A 86 -16.14 -0.24 5.61
CA ASP A 86 -17.43 -0.80 5.21
C ASP A 86 -18.44 0.33 5.05
N TYR A 87 -19.39 0.16 4.13
CA TYR A 87 -20.42 1.16 3.91
C TYR A 87 -21.24 1.33 5.20
N GLU A 88 -21.47 2.58 5.62
CA GLU A 88 -22.46 2.84 6.67
C GLU A 88 -23.83 2.40 6.13
N THR A 89 -24.46 1.44 6.81
CA THR A 89 -25.83 1.00 6.51
C THR A 89 -26.83 1.82 7.31
#